data_AF-A0A9E2UE27-F1
#
_entry.id   AF-A0A9E2UE27-F1
#
_cell.length_a   1.000
_cell.length_b   1.000
_cell.length_c   1.000
_cell.angle_alpha   90.00
_cell.angle_beta   90.00
_cell.angle_gamma   90.00
#
_symmetry.space_group_name_H-M   'P 1'
#
loop_
_entity.id
_entity.type
_entity.pdbx_description
1 polymer ?
#
loop_
_entity_poly.entity_id
_entity_poly.type
_entity_poly.pdbx_seq_one_letter_code
_entity_poly.pdbx_strand_id
1 'polypeptide(L)'
;MIHPDLDPKMARLGTVAAYSNVGFALLADALAAAGGKDYWALLYDRITGRLGMPDTGVALTREQCDQLMTGSGLGGPGPCADTTAPEGKGGLYSTGNDMAVWPRHDLADGATSGCSSPSTASTSGCLRPDRGGERAAREPRAALSECVRRPLAGDPAQ
;
A
#
# COMPACT_ATOMS: atom_id res chain seq x y z
N MET A 1 1.57 25.09 8.97
CA MET A 1 1.52 26.44 9.59
C MET A 1 0.51 26.36 10.72
N ILE A 2 0.98 26.37 11.98
CA ILE A 2 0.11 26.31 13.16
C ILE A 2 -0.35 27.73 13.46
N HIS A 3 -1.66 27.93 13.54
CA HIS A 3 -2.27 29.23 13.84
C HIS A 3 -1.89 29.65 15.28
N PRO A 4 -1.44 30.89 15.52
CA PRO A 4 -0.78 31.28 16.78
C PRO A 4 -1.67 31.34 18.03
N ASP A 5 -2.99 31.13 17.92
CA ASP A 5 -3.95 31.35 19.03
C ASP A 5 -4.52 30.06 19.65
N LEU A 6 -3.98 28.89 19.32
CA LEU A 6 -4.34 27.65 19.99
C LEU A 6 -3.07 27.05 20.60
N ASP A 7 -2.96 27.07 21.93
CA ASP A 7 -2.09 26.11 22.59
C ASP A 7 -2.53 24.72 22.10
N PRO A 8 -1.66 23.94 21.42
CA PRO A 8 -2.03 22.63 20.89
C PRO A 8 -2.49 21.66 21.99
N LYS A 9 -2.22 21.93 23.27
CA LYS A 9 -2.76 21.19 24.41
C LYS A 9 -4.22 21.54 24.76
N MET A 10 -4.75 22.65 24.24
CA MET A 10 -6.12 23.14 24.49
C MET A 10 -7.09 22.97 23.31
N ALA A 11 -6.63 22.46 22.16
CA ALA A 11 -7.54 22.18 21.04
C ALA A 11 -8.58 21.12 21.44
N ARG A 12 -9.82 21.30 21.00
CA ARG A 12 -10.87 20.29 21.17
C ARG A 12 -10.44 18.99 20.47
N LEU A 13 -10.75 17.85 21.09
CA LEU A 13 -10.48 16.54 20.48
C LEU A 13 -11.12 16.46 19.10
N GLY A 14 -10.37 15.95 18.11
CA GLY A 14 -10.83 15.78 16.73
C GLY A 14 -10.91 17.06 15.89
N THR A 15 -10.53 18.24 16.42
CA THR A 15 -10.57 19.50 15.63
C THR A 15 -9.25 19.89 14.99
N VAL A 16 -8.15 19.27 15.41
CA VAL A 16 -6.80 19.50 14.85
C VAL A 16 -6.11 18.16 14.66
N ALA A 17 -5.47 17.96 13.51
CA ALA A 17 -4.60 16.82 13.25
C ALA A 17 -3.14 17.24 13.49
N ALA A 18 -2.47 16.52 14.39
CA ALA A 18 -1.04 16.69 14.66
C ALA A 18 -0.38 15.31 14.70
N TYR A 19 0.77 15.18 14.04
CA TYR A 19 1.56 13.95 14.06
C TYR A 19 2.05 13.66 15.49
N SER A 20 1.89 12.43 15.96
CA SER A 20 2.32 12.03 17.30
C SER A 20 2.62 10.54 17.37
N ASN A 21 3.90 10.18 17.49
CA ASN A 21 4.34 8.80 17.73
C ASN A 21 3.82 8.23 19.06
N VAL A 22 3.59 9.08 20.07
CA VAL A 22 2.94 8.67 21.32
C VAL A 22 1.48 8.31 21.06
N GLY A 23 0.77 9.12 20.26
CA GLY A 23 -0.61 8.83 19.87
C GLY A 23 -0.73 7.52 19.08
N PHE A 24 0.19 7.26 18.15
CA PHE A 24 0.21 6.01 17.40
C PHE A 24 0.54 4.79 18.28
N ALA A 25 1.45 4.91 19.25
CA ALA A 25 1.71 3.84 20.21
C ALA A 25 0.47 3.53 21.08
N LEU A 26 -0.22 4.56 21.59
CA LEU A 26 -1.46 4.38 22.35
C LEU A 26 -2.57 3.74 21.50
N LEU A 27 -2.63 4.08 20.22
CA LEU A 27 -3.56 3.43 19.29
C LEU A 27 -3.22 1.95 19.10
N ALA A 28 -1.95 1.60 18.94
CA ALA A 28 -1.51 0.22 18.85
C ALA A 28 -1.85 -0.59 20.11
N ASP A 29 -1.63 -0.02 21.30
CA ASP A 29 -2.03 -0.63 22.58
C ASP A 29 -3.55 -0.85 22.65
N ALA A 30 -4.35 0.13 22.22
CA ALA A 30 -5.80 0.00 22.19
C ALA A 30 -6.26 -1.10 21.21
N LEU A 31 -5.61 -1.21 20.04
CA LEU A 31 -5.88 -2.28 19.07
C LEU A 31 -5.50 -3.65 19.61
N ALA A 32 -4.34 -3.78 20.26
CA ALA A 32 -3.90 -5.00 20.94
C ALA A 32 -4.92 -5.43 22.01
N ALA A 33 -5.34 -4.49 22.86
CA ALA A 33 -6.35 -4.74 23.89
C ALA A 33 -7.69 -5.19 23.27
N ALA A 34 -8.16 -4.52 22.21
CA ALA A 34 -9.40 -4.88 21.52
C ALA A 34 -9.30 -6.22 20.76
N GLY A 35 -8.11 -6.56 20.25
CA GLY A 35 -7.85 -7.77 19.48
C GLY A 35 -7.46 -8.98 20.33
N GLY A 36 -7.21 -8.80 21.63
CA GLY A 36 -6.86 -9.87 22.57
C GLY A 36 -5.51 -10.53 22.33
N LYS A 37 -4.58 -9.85 21.64
CA LYS A 37 -3.22 -10.33 21.35
C LYS A 37 -2.28 -9.13 21.14
N ASP A 38 -0.98 -9.36 21.11
CA ASP A 38 0.00 -8.31 20.83
C ASP A 38 -0.22 -7.65 19.46
N TYR A 39 0.23 -6.40 19.31
CA TYR A 39 -0.06 -5.63 18.11
C TYR A 39 0.63 -6.22 16.87
N TRP A 40 1.85 -6.74 16.99
CA TRP A 40 2.50 -7.45 15.89
C TRP A 40 1.68 -8.66 15.42
N ALA A 41 1.19 -9.52 16.32
CA ALA A 41 0.35 -10.65 15.94
C ALA A 41 -0.93 -10.21 15.22
N LEU A 42 -1.53 -9.08 15.62
CA LEU A 42 -2.66 -8.51 14.88
C LEU A 42 -2.26 -8.05 13.48
N LEU A 43 -1.15 -7.33 13.37
CA LEU A 43 -0.66 -6.82 12.10
C LEU A 43 -0.34 -7.96 11.13
N TYR A 44 0.28 -9.03 11.64
CA TYR A 44 0.53 -10.25 10.89
C TYR A 44 -0.76 -10.91 10.40
N ASP A 45 -1.69 -11.21 11.30
CA ASP A 45 -2.92 -11.94 10.97
C ASP A 45 -3.86 -11.17 10.03
N ARG A 46 -3.83 -9.84 10.10
CA ARG A 46 -4.77 -8.98 9.37
C ARG A 46 -4.18 -8.38 8.10
N ILE A 47 -2.86 -8.18 8.05
CA ILE A 47 -2.21 -7.44 6.97
C ILE A 47 -1.06 -8.27 6.38
N THR A 48 0.10 -8.33 7.04
CA THR A 48 1.34 -8.78 6.37
C THR A 48 1.29 -10.26 6.00
N GLY A 49 0.70 -11.10 6.84
CA GLY A 49 0.47 -12.51 6.53
C GLY A 49 -0.52 -12.74 5.40
N ARG A 50 -1.57 -11.92 5.30
CA ARG A 50 -2.60 -12.03 4.24
C ARG A 50 -2.11 -11.52 2.89
N LEU A 51 -1.30 -10.47 2.91
CA LEU A 51 -0.71 -9.88 1.71
C LEU A 51 0.52 -10.67 1.22
N GLY A 52 0.99 -11.65 1.99
CA GLY A 52 2.16 -12.44 1.63
C GLY A 52 3.44 -11.61 1.69
N MET A 53 3.64 -10.91 2.81
CA MET A 53 4.84 -10.12 3.14
C MET A 53 5.67 -10.84 4.22
N PRO A 54 6.34 -11.95 3.89
CA PRO A 54 6.99 -12.84 4.86
C PRO A 54 8.26 -12.27 5.49
N ASP A 55 8.88 -11.27 4.85
CA ASP A 55 10.11 -10.63 5.32
C ASP A 55 9.83 -9.28 6.01
N THR A 56 8.58 -9.07 6.44
CA THR A 56 8.15 -7.92 7.25
C THR A 56 7.97 -8.35 8.70
N GLY A 57 8.52 -7.60 9.66
CA GLY A 57 8.40 -7.95 11.07
C GLY A 57 9.08 -6.98 12.04
N VAL A 58 9.05 -7.33 13.33
CA VAL A 58 9.64 -6.54 14.44
C VAL A 58 10.87 -7.22 15.07
N ALA A 59 11.04 -8.52 14.83
CA ALA A 59 12.17 -9.29 15.32
C ALA A 59 12.75 -10.10 14.15
N LEU A 60 13.97 -9.75 13.75
CA LEU A 60 14.65 -10.38 12.62
C LEU A 60 15.39 -11.65 13.06
N THR A 61 15.47 -12.64 12.16
CA THR A 61 16.39 -13.77 12.34
C THR A 61 17.83 -13.30 12.21
N ARG A 62 18.79 -14.14 12.63
CA ARG A 62 20.21 -13.84 12.47
C ARG A 62 20.60 -13.62 11.01
N GLU A 63 20.07 -14.46 10.12
CA GLU A 63 20.32 -14.37 8.68
C GLU A 63 19.72 -13.08 8.09
N GLN A 64 18.56 -12.64 8.58
CA GLN A 64 17.95 -11.38 8.18
C GLN A 64 18.74 -10.17 8.70
N CYS A 65 19.27 -10.24 9.93
CA CYS A 65 20.17 -9.22 10.47
C CYS A 65 21.43 -9.05 9.60
N ASP A 66 21.98 -10.14 9.06
CA ASP A 66 23.15 -10.09 8.18
C ASP A 66 22.86 -9.39 6.83
N GLN A 67 21.59 -9.32 6.43
CA GLN A 67 21.11 -8.63 5.23
C GLN A 67 20.53 -7.23 5.54
N LEU A 68 20.47 -6.83 6.81
CA LEU A 68 19.88 -5.58 7.22
C LEU A 68 20.69 -4.40 6.66
N MET A 69 19.99 -3.48 6.00
CA MET A 69 20.62 -2.30 5.43
C MET A 69 21.22 -1.42 6.53
N THR A 70 22.50 -1.08 6.39
CA THR A 70 23.19 -0.21 7.34
C THR A 70 22.66 1.22 7.25
N GLY A 71 22.06 1.70 8.34
CA GLY A 71 21.63 3.08 8.47
C GLY A 71 22.80 4.06 8.34
N SER A 72 22.56 5.21 7.71
CA SER A 72 23.51 6.32 7.59
C SER A 72 22.86 7.64 8.04
N GLY A 73 23.67 8.61 8.46
CA GLY A 73 23.20 9.93 8.91
C GLY A 73 23.31 10.15 10.42
N LEU A 74 22.47 11.04 10.95
CA LEU A 74 22.45 11.38 12.38
C LEU A 74 22.09 10.14 13.22
N GLY A 75 23.03 9.68 14.04
CA GLY A 75 22.90 8.46 14.84
C GLY A 75 23.79 7.30 14.36
N GLY A 76 24.36 7.38 13.15
CA GLY A 76 25.25 6.35 12.60
C GLY A 76 24.53 5.01 12.36
N PRO A 77 25.29 3.92 12.16
CA PRO A 77 24.73 2.59 12.02
C PRO A 77 24.04 2.14 13.30
N GLY A 78 22.75 1.83 13.22
CA GLY A 78 21.98 1.22 14.32
C GLY A 78 22.21 -0.30 14.39
N PRO A 79 22.04 -0.91 15.58
CA PRO A 79 22.09 -2.36 15.71
C PRO A 79 20.89 -3.04 15.04
N CYS A 80 21.04 -4.30 14.63
CA CYS A 80 19.89 -5.18 14.46
C CYS A 80 19.30 -5.45 15.86
N ALA A 81 18.08 -5.01 16.11
CA ALA A 81 17.45 -5.09 17.42
C ALA A 81 16.00 -5.54 17.29
N ASP A 82 15.45 -6.07 18.38
CA ASP A 82 14.02 -6.25 18.51
C ASP A 82 13.33 -4.88 18.62
N THR A 83 12.37 -4.65 17.74
CA THR A 83 11.61 -3.40 17.62
C THR A 83 10.14 -3.56 17.97
N THR A 84 9.80 -4.58 18.77
CA THR A 84 8.44 -4.78 19.32
C THR A 84 7.98 -3.55 20.12
N ALA A 85 8.86 -2.93 20.92
CA ALA A 85 8.48 -1.74 21.70
C ALA A 85 8.03 -0.52 20.86
N PRO A 86 8.66 -0.20 19.71
CA PRO A 86 8.17 0.83 18.79
C PRO A 86 7.26 0.35 17.65
N GLU A 87 6.77 -0.90 17.66
CA GLU A 87 6.02 -1.48 16.53
C GLU A 87 4.84 -0.64 16.06
N GLY A 88 4.09 -0.05 17.00
CA GLY A 88 2.94 0.82 16.72
C GLY A 88 3.30 2.23 16.23
N LYS A 89 4.57 2.63 16.24
CA LYS A 89 5.01 4.01 15.96
C LYS A 89 6.23 4.12 15.04
N GLY A 90 6.58 3.04 14.33
CA GLY A 90 7.67 3.02 13.34
C GLY A 90 8.72 1.92 13.52
N GLY A 91 8.40 0.81 14.19
CA GLY A 91 9.36 -0.26 14.47
C GLY A 91 9.54 -1.32 13.37
N LEU A 92 8.75 -1.34 12.29
CA LEU A 92 8.77 -2.47 11.35
C LEU A 92 10.03 -2.49 10.48
N TYR A 93 10.61 -3.67 10.36
CA TYR A 93 11.53 -4.04 9.27
C TYR A 93 10.73 -4.62 8.10
N SER A 94 11.23 -4.40 6.89
CA SER A 94 10.67 -5.01 5.67
C SER A 94 11.72 -5.03 4.56
N THR A 95 11.52 -5.90 3.58
CA THR A 95 12.21 -5.80 2.29
C THR A 95 11.48 -4.84 1.36
N GLY A 96 12.18 -4.37 0.31
CA GLY A 96 11.55 -3.59 -0.75
C GLY A 96 10.54 -4.39 -1.57
N ASN A 97 10.71 -5.72 -1.67
CA ASN A 97 9.77 -6.60 -2.34
C ASN A 97 8.43 -6.65 -1.60
N ASP A 98 8.48 -6.83 -0.27
CA ASP A 98 7.28 -6.83 0.57
C ASP A 98 6.60 -5.45 0.57
N MET A 99 7.37 -4.37 0.75
CA MET A 99 6.80 -3.01 0.76
C MET A 99 6.15 -2.64 -0.57
N ALA A 100 6.54 -3.25 -1.69
CA ALA A 100 5.90 -3.01 -2.98
C ALA A 100 4.52 -3.66 -3.09
N VAL A 101 4.18 -4.65 -2.25
CA VAL A 101 2.86 -5.29 -2.22
C VAL A 101 1.79 -4.31 -1.74
N TRP A 102 2.08 -3.54 -0.69
CA TRP A 102 1.15 -2.59 -0.09
C TRP A 102 0.54 -1.58 -1.08
N PRO A 103 1.32 -0.75 -1.81
CA PRO A 103 0.76 0.21 -2.74
C PRO A 103 0.04 -0.46 -3.93
N ARG A 104 0.44 -1.67 -4.33
CA ARG A 104 -0.25 -2.42 -5.38
C ARG A 104 -1.64 -2.87 -4.91
N HIS A 105 -1.75 -3.31 -3.66
CA HIS A 105 -3.02 -3.70 -3.04
C HIS A 105 -3.97 -2.49 -2.96
N ASP A 106 -3.51 -1.38 -2.36
CA ASP A 106 -4.32 -0.16 -2.20
C ASP A 106 -4.85 0.39 -3.54
N LEU A 107 -4.00 0.37 -4.58
CA LEU A 107 -4.37 0.88 -5.90
C LEU A 107 -5.31 -0.08 -6.66
N ALA A 108 -5.21 -1.39 -6.44
CA ALA A 108 -6.12 -2.36 -7.04
C ALA A 108 -7.53 -2.24 -6.45
N ASP A 109 -7.65 -2.03 -5.15
CA ASP A 109 -8.93 -1.83 -4.46
C ASP A 109 -9.58 -0.48 -4.85
N GLY A 110 -8.77 0.57 -5.05
CA GLY A 110 -9.21 1.85 -5.60
C GLY A 110 -9.78 1.75 -7.03
N ALA A 111 -9.19 0.91 -7.87
CA ALA A 111 -9.65 0.67 -9.25
C ALA A 111 -11.00 -0.07 -9.30
N THR A 112 -11.28 -0.94 -8.32
CA THR A 112 -12.57 -1.64 -8.24
C THR A 112 -13.67 -0.79 -7.59
N SER A 113 -13.34 0.09 -6.66
CA SER A 113 -14.30 1.02 -6.03
C SER A 113 -14.73 2.18 -6.94
N GLY A 114 -13.93 2.50 -7.97
CA GLY A 114 -14.33 3.35 -9.10
C GLY A 114 -15.35 2.70 -10.07
N CYS A 115 -15.64 1.41 -9.91
CA CYS A 115 -16.66 0.68 -10.67
C CYS A 115 -17.88 0.36 -9.77
N SER A 116 -18.31 1.32 -8.95
CA SER A 116 -19.62 1.26 -8.31
C SER A 116 -20.69 1.65 -9.35
N SER A 117 -21.62 0.72 -9.61
CA SER A 117 -22.64 0.73 -10.68
C SER A 117 -23.34 2.07 -10.95
N PRO A 118 -23.83 2.30 -12.19
CA PRO A 118 -24.66 3.45 -12.51
C PRO A 118 -25.91 3.44 -11.64
N SER A 119 -26.07 4.49 -10.84
CA SER A 119 -27.31 4.78 -10.13
C SER A 119 -28.47 4.81 -11.13
N THR A 120 -29.46 3.97 -10.86
CA THR A 120 -30.71 3.85 -11.59
C THR A 120 -31.50 5.16 -11.52
N ALA A 121 -31.27 6.08 -12.45
CA ALA A 121 -32.24 7.07 -12.89
C ALA A 121 -31.71 7.83 -14.10
N SER A 122 -32.04 7.38 -15.31
CA SER A 122 -32.65 8.23 -16.34
C SER A 122 -32.79 7.41 -17.62
N THR A 123 -34.03 7.11 -17.98
CA THR A 123 -34.38 6.47 -19.24
C THR A 123 -34.04 7.41 -20.39
N SER A 124 -32.87 7.26 -21.00
CA SER A 124 -32.59 7.74 -22.35
C SER A 124 -31.52 6.87 -23.01
N GLY A 125 -32.05 5.82 -23.65
CA GLY A 125 -31.54 5.14 -24.83
C GLY A 125 -30.03 4.95 -25.00
N CYS A 126 -29.53 3.80 -24.56
CA CYS A 126 -28.50 3.10 -25.35
C CYS A 126 -29.20 2.04 -26.19
N LEU A 127 -29.43 2.35 -27.47
CA LEU A 127 -30.01 1.42 -28.44
C LEU A 127 -29.02 0.27 -28.66
N ARG A 128 -29.36 -0.93 -28.18
CA ARG A 128 -28.68 -2.18 -28.57
C ARG A 128 -29.02 -2.47 -30.04
N PRO A 129 -28.05 -2.76 -30.92
CA PRO A 129 -28.38 -3.28 -32.23
C PRO A 129 -28.87 -4.73 -32.08
N ASP A 130 -29.97 -4.99 -32.78
CA ASP A 130 -30.68 -6.25 -32.84
C ASP A 130 -29.82 -7.37 -33.47
N ARG A 131 -29.93 -8.59 -32.94
CA ARG A 131 -29.29 -9.79 -33.50
C ARG A 131 -30.29 -10.52 -34.38
N GLY A 132 -30.01 -10.58 -35.68
CA GLY A 132 -30.65 -11.56 -36.56
C GLY A 132 -29.99 -11.63 -37.94
N GLY A 133 -29.48 -12.81 -38.31
CA GLY A 133 -29.28 -13.17 -39.72
C GLY A 133 -27.87 -13.51 -40.21
N GLU A 134 -27.40 -14.72 -39.84
CA GLU A 134 -26.84 -15.72 -40.78
C GLU A 134 -25.52 -15.53 -41.57
N ARG A 135 -24.52 -16.35 -41.18
CA ARG A 135 -23.47 -17.04 -41.97
C ARG A 135 -22.61 -16.26 -42.99
N ALA A 136 -21.32 -16.09 -42.68
CA ALA A 136 -20.20 -16.76 -43.39
C ALA A 136 -18.80 -16.36 -42.85
N ALA A 137 -18.06 -17.38 -42.41
CA ALA A 137 -16.60 -17.57 -42.52
C ALA A 137 -15.57 -16.66 -41.82
N ARG A 138 -14.69 -17.38 -41.08
CA ARG A 138 -13.26 -17.16 -40.74
C ARG A 138 -12.88 -16.38 -39.48
N GLU A 139 -12.43 -17.15 -38.49
CA GLU A 139 -11.27 -16.84 -37.65
C GLU A 139 -10.09 -17.72 -38.14
N PRO A 140 -8.80 -17.34 -37.95
CA PRO A 140 -8.20 -17.48 -36.61
C PRO A 140 -7.14 -16.41 -36.20
N ARG A 141 -7.14 -16.08 -34.91
CA ARG A 141 -5.99 -16.12 -33.95
C ARG A 141 -4.73 -15.24 -34.16
N ALA A 142 -4.30 -14.64 -33.02
CA ALA A 142 -3.01 -14.01 -32.66
C ALA A 142 -2.85 -12.53 -33.11
N ALA A 143 -2.25 -11.60 -32.38
CA ALA A 143 -1.31 -11.62 -31.24
C ALA A 143 -1.54 -10.33 -30.41
N LEU A 144 -1.52 -10.36 -29.06
CA LEU A 144 -0.33 -10.17 -28.22
C LEU A 144 0.65 -9.07 -28.70
N SER A 145 0.94 -8.18 -27.75
CA SER A 145 2.25 -7.53 -27.52
C SER A 145 2.41 -6.04 -27.84
N GLU A 146 2.82 -5.34 -26.76
CA GLU A 146 3.83 -4.27 -26.72
C GLU A 146 3.46 -2.86 -27.18
N CYS A 147 3.13 -2.03 -26.20
CA CYS A 147 3.38 -0.59 -26.27
C CYS A 147 4.50 -0.22 -25.28
N VAL A 148 5.73 -0.66 -25.59
CA VAL A 148 6.96 -0.10 -25.04
C VAL A 148 7.61 0.69 -26.16
N ARG A 149 7.59 2.03 -26.09
CA ARG A 149 8.38 2.89 -26.97
C ARG A 149 9.48 3.57 -26.18
N ARG A 150 10.73 3.23 -26.52
CA ARG A 150 11.94 4.04 -26.37
C ARG A 150 12.96 3.57 -27.42
N PRO A 151 13.99 4.36 -27.76
CA PRO A 151 14.01 5.57 -28.57
C PRO A 151 14.63 5.29 -29.97
N LEU A 152 14.45 6.20 -30.92
CA LEU A 152 15.13 6.14 -32.23
C LEU A 152 16.52 6.77 -32.12
N ALA A 153 17.56 5.99 -32.43
CA ALA A 153 18.88 6.49 -32.75
C ALA A 153 19.25 6.07 -34.18
N GLY A 154 19.56 7.07 -35.01
CA GLY A 154 20.55 7.01 -36.10
C GLY A 154 20.14 6.36 -37.43
N ASP A 155 20.32 7.10 -38.51
CA ASP A 155 20.89 6.59 -39.75
C ASP A 155 21.67 7.74 -40.45
N PRO A 156 22.60 7.49 -41.39
CA PRO A 156 23.92 8.13 -41.42
C PRO A 156 24.13 8.96 -42.71
N ALA A 157 25.39 9.39 -42.90
CA ALA A 157 26.00 9.90 -44.14
C ALA A 157 25.88 11.42 -44.42
N GLN A 158 26.77 12.20 -43.80
CA GLN A 158 27.94 12.84 -44.43
C GLN A 158 28.85 13.46 -43.36
#